data_AF-A0A2V5YL41-F1
#
_entry.id   AF-A0A2V5YL41-F1
#
_cell.length_a   1.000
_cell.length_b   1.000
_cell.length_c   1.000
_cell.angle_alpha   90.00
_cell.angle_beta   90.00
_cell.angle_gamma   90.00
#
_symmetry.space_group_name_H-M   'P 1'
#
loop_
_entity.id
_entity.type
_entity.pdbx_description
1 polymer ?
#
loop_
_entity_poly.entity_id
_entity_poly.type
_entity_poly.pdbx_seq_one_letter_code
_entity_poly.pdbx_strand_id
1 'polypeptide(L)'
;QLAIEGWLDRVERVRFWCGFQITRAADNMLIAQCRQMLALIEMPEGKLLRLPEHWEKYRSNDSAESEREDRTPISGREPVQ
;
A
#
# COMPACT_ATOMS: atom_id res chain seq x y z
N GLN A 1 7.56 -11.98 17.37
CA GLN A 1 6.17 -11.75 16.92
C GLN A 1 6.15 -10.61 15.92
N LEU A 2 5.28 -10.68 14.92
CA LEU A 2 5.04 -9.61 13.93
C LEU A 2 3.69 -8.96 14.20
N ALA A 3 3.59 -7.65 13.98
CA ALA A 3 2.34 -6.93 13.89
C ALA A 3 2.10 -6.52 12.42
N ILE A 4 0.86 -6.62 11.96
CA ILE A 4 0.47 -6.33 10.57
C ILE A 4 -0.68 -5.33 10.64
N GLU A 5 -0.43 -4.13 10.13
CA GLU A 5 -1.43 -3.10 9.94
C GLU A 5 -1.80 -3.08 8.47
N GLY A 6 -3.10 -3.02 8.16
CA GLY A 6 -3.59 -3.02 6.80
C GLY A 6 -4.68 -1.97 6.61
N TRP A 7 -4.67 -1.32 5.45
CA TRP A 7 -5.65 -0.30 5.09
C TRP A 7 -6.07 -0.37 3.63
N LEU A 8 -7.25 0.18 3.35
CA LEU A 8 -7.74 0.35 1.99
C LEU A 8 -7.11 1.61 1.41
N ASP A 9 -6.21 1.44 0.44
CA ASP A 9 -5.43 2.54 -0.16
C ASP A 9 -6.17 3.19 -1.34
N ARG A 10 -6.70 2.36 -2.25
CA ARG A 10 -7.44 2.82 -3.42
C ARG A 10 -8.59 1.89 -3.76
N VAL A 11 -9.75 2.47 -4.04
CA VAL A 11 -10.92 1.75 -4.57
C VAL A 11 -11.11 2.14 -6.03
N GLU A 12 -11.25 1.15 -6.90
CA GLU A 12 -11.64 1.32 -8.29
C GLU A 12 -12.92 0.50 -8.56
N ARG A 13 -13.47 0.60 -9.77
CA ARG A 13 -14.77 -0.01 -10.09
C ARG A 13 -14.86 -1.51 -9.79
N VAL A 14 -13.80 -2.27 -10.08
CA VAL A 14 -13.78 -3.75 -10.03
C VAL A 14 -12.59 -4.31 -9.25
N ARG A 15 -11.72 -3.45 -8.74
CA ARG A 15 -10.50 -3.82 -8.02
C ARG A 15 -10.16 -2.77 -6.98
N PHE A 16 -9.41 -3.15 -5.97
CA PHE A 16 -8.95 -2.27 -4.91
C PHE A 16 -7.52 -2.62 -4.52
N TRP A 17 -6.85 -1.67 -3.91
CA TRP A 17 -5.51 -1.82 -3.37
C TRP A 17 -5.57 -1.79 -1.86
N CYS A 18 -4.92 -2.77 -1.23
CA CYS A 18 -4.65 -2.75 0.20
C CYS A 18 -3.18 -2.44 0.44
N GLY A 19 -2.91 -1.46 1.28
CA GLY A 19 -1.58 -1.20 1.83
C GLY A 19 -1.39 -2.01 3.10
N PHE A 20 -0.16 -2.46 3.34
CA PHE A 20 0.22 -3.15 4.56
C PHE A 20 1.55 -2.64 5.10
N GLN A 21 1.62 -2.55 6.43
CA GLN A 21 2.82 -2.29 7.19
C GLN A 21 3.06 -3.45 8.15
N ILE A 22 4.24 -4.05 8.08
CA ILE A 22 4.63 -5.18 8.91
C ILE A 22 5.78 -4.75 9.81
N THR A 23 5.57 -4.80 11.12
CA THR A 23 6.56 -4.39 12.12
C THR A 23 6.91 -5.53 13.07
N ARG A 24 8.13 -5.50 13.62
CA ARG A 24 8.51 -6.36 14.75
C ARG A 24 7.89 -5.79 16.02
N ALA A 25 7.07 -6.57 16.71
CA ALA A 25 6.33 -6.07 17.87
C ALA A 25 7.20 -5.66 19.07
N ALA A 26 8.43 -6.17 19.18
CA ALA A 26 9.31 -5.90 20.32
C ALA A 26 9.81 -4.44 20.36
N ASP A 27 9.98 -3.81 19.21
CA ASP A 27 10.62 -2.50 19.06
C ASP A 27 10.02 -1.66 17.93
N ASN A 28 8.89 -2.09 17.36
CA ASN A 28 8.20 -1.47 16.24
C ASN A 28 9.07 -1.28 14.98
N MET A 29 10.16 -2.04 14.84
CA MET A 29 11.01 -1.96 13.66
C MET A 29 10.21 -2.35 12.42
N LEU A 30 10.17 -1.46 11.42
CA LEU A 30 9.57 -1.74 10.11
C LEU A 30 10.35 -2.87 9.43
N ILE A 31 9.67 -3.96 9.11
CA ILE A 31 10.24 -5.09 8.39
C ILE A 31 9.91 -4.99 6.91
N ALA A 32 8.66 -4.65 6.60
CA ALA A 32 8.21 -4.52 5.23
C ALA A 32 7.02 -3.55 5.13
N GLN A 33 6.97 -2.85 4.01
CA GLN A 33 5.78 -2.13 3.56
C GLN A 33 5.45 -2.60 2.16
N CYS A 34 4.19 -2.93 1.91
CA CYS A 34 3.78 -3.48 0.63
C CYS A 34 2.36 -3.08 0.25
N ARG A 35 2.02 -3.30 -1.02
CA ARG A 35 0.67 -3.12 -1.55
C ARG A 35 0.23 -4.36 -2.30
N GLN A 36 -1.05 -4.71 -2.19
CA GLN A 36 -1.66 -5.80 -2.94
C GLN A 36 -2.90 -5.32 -3.67
N MET A 37 -3.01 -5.67 -4.95
CA MET A 37 -4.23 -5.45 -5.75
C MET A 37 -5.14 -6.67 -5.64
N LEU A 38 -6.41 -6.43 -5.39
CA LEU A 38 -7.44 -7.42 -5.14
C LEU A 38 -8.72 -7.11 -5.92
N ALA A 39 -9.53 -8.12 -6.18
CA ALA A 39 -10.85 -7.98 -6.78
C ALA A 39 -11.85 -8.96 -6.17
N LEU A 40 -13.14 -8.63 -6.24
CA LEU A 40 -14.22 -9.52 -5.80
C LEU A 40 -14.69 -10.40 -6.96
N ILE A 41 -14.82 -11.69 -6.71
CA ILE A 41 -15.25 -12.70 -7.68
C ILE A 41 -16.50 -13.40 -7.16
N GLU A 42 -17.52 -13.50 -7.99
CA GLU A 42 -18.70 -14.32 -7.76
C GLU A 42 -18.39 -15.78 -8.10
N MET A 43 -18.73 -16.68 -7.17
CA MET A 43 -18.52 -18.11 -7.32
C MET A 43 -19.88 -18.83 -7.43
N PRO A 44 -20.00 -19.89 -8.26
CA PRO A 44 -18.91 -20.55 -9.00
C PRO A 44 -18.54 -19.94 -10.36
N GLU A 45 -19.31 -18.98 -10.88
CA GLU A 45 -19.20 -18.50 -12.27
C GLU A 45 -17.88 -17.77 -12.59
N GLY A 46 -17.08 -17.43 -11.58
CA GLY A 46 -15.79 -16.75 -11.76
C GLY A 46 -15.94 -15.32 -12.26
N LYS A 47 -17.11 -14.70 -12.05
CA LYS A 47 -17.43 -13.38 -12.59
C LYS A 47 -16.84 -12.28 -11.71
N LEU A 48 -16.12 -11.36 -12.35
CA LEU A 48 -15.63 -10.15 -11.69
C LEU A 48 -16.81 -9.26 -11.25
N LEU A 49 -16.88 -8.96 -9.96
CA LEU A 49 -17.91 -8.11 -9.39
C LEU A 49 -17.44 -6.65 -9.29
N ARG A 50 -18.41 -5.74 -9.31
CA ARG A 50 -18.16 -4.35 -8.96
C ARG A 50 -18.02 -4.21 -7.46
N LEU A 51 -17.15 -3.31 -7.04
CA LEU A 51 -17.02 -3.00 -5.63
C LEU A 51 -18.22 -2.18 -5.14
N PRO A 52 -18.69 -2.39 -3.90
CA PRO A 52 -19.75 -1.57 -3.34
C PRO A 52 -19.34 -0.10 -3.23
N GLU A 53 -20.19 0.81 -3.72
CA GLU A 53 -19.88 2.26 -3.76
C GLU A 53 -19.57 2.84 -2.36
N HIS A 54 -20.21 2.30 -1.33
CA HIS A 54 -20.01 2.74 0.05
C HIS A 54 -18.62 2.41 0.62
N TRP A 55 -17.75 1.70 -0.11
CA TRP A 55 -16.39 1.39 0.35
C TRP A 55 -15.44 2.58 0.28
N GLU A 56 -15.75 3.60 -0.55
CA GLU A 56 -14.90 4.80 -0.65
C GLU A 56 -14.68 5.46 0.71
N LYS A 57 -15.66 5.38 1.61
CA LYS A 57 -15.57 5.94 2.97
C LYS A 57 -14.52 5.26 3.87
N TYR A 58 -14.06 4.06 3.51
CA TYR A 58 -13.07 3.31 4.27
C TYR A 58 -11.64 3.53 3.74
N ARG A 59 -11.48 4.33 2.69
CA ARG A 59 -10.16 4.68 2.19
C ARG A 59 -9.40 5.44 3.28
N SER A 60 -8.19 4.99 3.60
CA SER A 60 -7.32 5.77 4.49
C SER A 60 -6.94 7.08 3.79
N ASN A 61 -7.18 8.21 4.45
CA ASN A 61 -6.80 9.53 3.93
C ASN A 61 -5.30 9.83 4.06
N ASP A 62 -4.51 8.92 4.65
CA ASP A 62 -3.08 9.13 4.93
C ASP A 62 -2.14 8.88 3.74
N SER A 63 -2.66 8.68 2.52
CA SER A 63 -1.83 8.50 1.31
C SER A 63 -1.24 9.81 0.74
N ALA A 64 -1.28 10.94 1.46
CA ALA A 64 -0.89 12.25 0.91
C ALA A 64 0.63 12.52 0.87
N GLU A 65 1.47 11.78 1.58
CA GLU A 65 2.91 12.08 1.67
C GLU A 65 3.78 10.81 1.67
N SER A 66 4.00 10.19 0.50
CA SER A 66 5.16 9.30 0.34
C SER A 66 5.76 9.25 -1.08
N GLU A 67 5.28 10.08 -2.02
CA GLU A 67 5.82 10.15 -3.39
C GLU A 67 6.73 11.38 -3.65
N ARG A 68 7.21 12.07 -2.61
CA ARG A 68 8.03 13.31 -2.78
C ARG A 68 9.42 13.31 -2.14
N GLU A 69 9.99 12.16 -1.83
CA GLU A 69 11.37 12.13 -1.29
C GLU A 69 12.17 10.92 -1.79
N ASP A 70 12.37 10.83 -3.11
CA ASP A 70 13.53 10.09 -3.65
C ASP A 70 13.97 10.64 -5.02
N ARG A 71 14.24 11.95 -5.04
CA ARG A 71 14.99 12.60 -6.12
C ARG A 71 16.02 13.56 -5.52
N THR A 72 16.88 13.03 -4.68
CA THR A 72 18.12 13.73 -4.32
C THR A 72 19.23 13.16 -5.19
N PRO A 73 19.79 13.90 -6.17
CA PRO A 73 20.98 13.46 -6.86
C PRO A 73 22.11 13.38 -5.83
N ILE A 74 22.74 12.21 -5.73
CA ILE A 74 23.98 12.04 -4.95
C ILE A 74 25.04 12.94 -5.58
N SER A 75 25.22 14.13 -5.01
CA SER A 75 26.40 14.97 -5.20
C SER A 75 27.54 14.32 -4.44
N GLY A 76 28.56 13.83 -5.16
CA GLY A 76 29.72 13.21 -4.50
C GLY A 76 30.60 12.37 -5.41
N ARG A 77 31.27 12.98 -6.39
CA ARG A 77 32.56 12.49 -6.89
C ARG A 77 33.49 13.67 -7.06
N GLU A 78 34.27 13.94 -6.02
CA GLU A 78 35.54 14.65 -6.17
C GLU A 78 36.54 13.71 -6.87
N PRO A 79 37.23 14.12 -7.94
CA PRO A 79 38.42 13.41 -8.38
C PRO A 79 39.60 13.79 -7.48
N VAL A 80 40.17 12.78 -6.83
CA VAL A 80 41.47 12.83 -6.17
C VAL A 80 42.56 12.86 -7.25
N GLN A 81 43.38 13.91 -7.20
CA GLN A 81 44.67 14.18 -7.87
C GLN A 81 44.80 14.00 -9.39
#